data_AF-A0A923YTT8-F1
#
_entry.id   AF-A0A923YTT8-F1
#
_cell.length_a   1.000
_cell.length_b   1.000
_cell.length_c   1.000
_cell.angle_alpha   90.00
_cell.angle_beta   90.00
_cell.angle_gamma   90.00
#
_symmetry.space_group_name_H-M   'P 1'
#
loop_
_entity.id
_entity.type
_entity.pdbx_description
1 polymer ?
#
loop_
_entity_poly.entity_id
_entity_poly.type
_entity_poly.pdbx_seq_one_letter_code
_entity_poly.pdbx_strand_id
1 'polypeptide(L)' 'AVSDPVGLTRMFVPKVEGHILEGCGHWTQQERPEDVTALLIDWLKRL' A
#
# COMPACT_ATOMS: atom_id res chain seq x y z
N ALA A 1 -3.91 -13.12 -11.96
CA ALA A 1 -3.44 -12.10 -10.99
C ALA A 1 -3.64 -12.66 -9.58
N VAL A 2 -2.73 -12.38 -8.64
CA VAL A 2 -2.90 -12.79 -7.23
C VAL A 2 -4.17 -12.14 -6.68
N SER A 3 -5.06 -12.92 -6.08
CA SER A 3 -6.36 -12.43 -5.59
C SER A 3 -6.24 -11.50 -4.38
N ASP A 4 -5.24 -11.73 -3.52
CA ASP A 4 -4.90 -10.85 -2.39
C ASP A 4 -3.39 -10.89 -2.12
N PRO A 5 -2.59 -10.02 -2.75
CA PRO A 5 -1.14 -9.99 -2.53
C PRO A 5 -0.75 -9.59 -1.10
N VAL A 6 -1.60 -8.80 -0.41
CA VAL A 6 -1.37 -8.41 0.98
C VAL A 6 -1.65 -9.58 1.93
N GLY A 7 -2.64 -10.40 1.61
CA GLY A 7 -2.94 -11.62 2.36
C GLY A 7 -1.77 -12.60 2.41
N LEU A 8 -1.03 -12.75 1.31
CA LEU A 8 0.14 -13.63 1.25
C LEU A 8 1.30 -13.14 2.13
N THR A 9 1.47 -11.82 2.31
CA THR A 9 2.59 -11.27 3.09
C THR A 9 2.35 -11.36 4.60
N ARG A 10 1.11 -11.56 5.06
CA ARG A 10 0.77 -11.73 6.50
C ARG A 10 1.49 -12.88 7.18
N MET A 11 1.90 -13.90 6.42
CA MET A 11 2.70 -15.02 6.94
C MET A 11 4.07 -14.57 7.47
N PHE A 12 4.62 -13.49 6.92
CA PHE A 12 5.95 -12.97 7.26
C PHE A 12 5.88 -11.69 8.08
N VAL A 13 4.82 -10.89 7.89
CA VAL A 13 4.60 -9.61 8.59
C VAL A 13 3.17 -9.58 9.15
N PRO A 14 2.95 -10.01 10.42
CA PRO A 14 1.62 -10.27 10.95
C PRO A 14 0.66 -9.07 10.98
N LYS A 15 1.19 -7.84 11.05
CA LYS A 15 0.41 -6.58 11.07
C LYS A 15 0.52 -5.80 9.77
N VAL A 16 0.78 -6.47 8.65
CA VAL A 16 0.87 -5.81 7.34
C VAL A 16 -0.49 -5.30 6.87
N GLU A 17 -0.46 -4.07 6.37
CA GLU A 17 -1.54 -3.43 5.62
C GLU A 17 -1.03 -3.07 4.22
N GLY A 18 -1.94 -2.95 3.26
CA GLY A 18 -1.56 -2.63 1.88
C GLY A 18 -2.74 -2.11 1.08
N HIS A 19 -2.44 -1.26 0.11
CA HIS A 19 -3.40 -0.58 -0.74
C HIS A 19 -3.04 -0.81 -2.20
N ILE A 20 -4.04 -1.06 -3.04
CA ILE A 20 -3.88 -1.08 -4.50
C ILE A 20 -4.40 0.24 -5.05
N LEU A 21 -3.52 1.00 -5.71
CA LEU A 21 -3.87 2.26 -6.34
C LEU A 21 -4.32 2.00 -7.79
N GLU A 22 -5.59 2.26 -8.07
CA GLU A 22 -6.14 2.08 -9.42
C GLU A 22 -5.44 2.99 -10.43
N GLY A 23 -5.00 2.44 -11.56
CA GLY A 23 -4.31 3.20 -12.61
C GLY A 23 -2.89 3.66 -12.23
N CYS A 24 -2.27 3.07 -11.20
CA CYS A 24 -0.90 3.33 -10.82
C CYS A 24 0.04 2.21 -11.30
N GLY A 25 1.11 2.58 -11.99
CA GLY A 25 2.17 1.69 -12.42
C GLY A 25 3.22 1.44 -11.33
N HIS A 26 4.46 1.25 -11.76
CA HIS A 26 5.56 0.84 -10.89
C HIS A 26 6.06 1.97 -9.98
N TRP A 27 5.98 3.22 -10.44
CA TRP A 27 6.60 4.37 -9.78
C TRP A 27 5.57 5.12 -8.94
N THR A 28 5.07 4.48 -7.89
CA THR A 28 3.88 4.93 -7.15
C THR A 28 3.94 6.36 -6.64
N GLN A 29 5.09 6.79 -6.10
CA GLN A 29 5.28 8.16 -5.60
C GLN A 29 5.30 9.21 -6.72
N GLN A 30 5.74 8.84 -7.92
CA GLN A 30 5.76 9.73 -9.09
C GLN A 30 4.42 9.75 -9.81
N GLU A 31 3.76 8.60 -9.92
CA GLU A 31 2.52 8.45 -10.68
C GLU A 31 1.29 8.88 -9.87
N ARG A 32 1.30 8.67 -8.54
CA ARG A 32 0.19 9.00 -7.63
C ARG A 32 0.70 9.63 -6.33
N PRO A 33 1.41 10.76 -6.39
CA PRO A 33 2.07 11.38 -5.24
C PRO A 33 1.09 11.70 -4.09
N GLU A 34 -0.08 12.25 -4.41
CA GLU A 34 -1.07 12.65 -3.41
C GLU A 34 -1.67 11.45 -2.67
N ASP A 35 -2.11 10.43 -3.42
CA ASP A 35 -2.69 9.21 -2.86
C ASP A 35 -1.68 8.48 -1.96
N VAL A 36 -0.43 8.31 -2.44
CA VAL A 36 0.63 7.66 -1.66
C VAL A 36 0.93 8.45 -0.40
N THR A 37 1.05 9.77 -0.50
CA THR A 37 1.36 10.64 0.65
C THR A 37 0.25 10.58 1.70
N ALA A 38 -1.01 10.63 1.29
CA ALA A 38 -2.15 10.55 2.20
C ALA A 38 -2.17 9.23 2.97
N LEU A 39 -1.97 8.10 2.28
CA LEU A 39 -1.91 6.77 2.90
C LEU A 39 -0.75 6.64 3.89
N LEU A 40 0.44 7.11 3.52
CA LEU A 40 1.60 7.07 4.42
C LEU A 40 1.40 7.93 5.67
N ILE A 41 0.84 9.14 5.52
CA ILE A 41 0.56 10.02 6.66
C ILE A 41 -0.51 9.43 7.58
N ASP A 42 -1.59 8.85 7.03
CA ASP A 42 -2.60 8.16 7.84
C ASP A 42 -1.98 7.03 8.66
N TRP A 43 -1.21 6.16 8.00
CA TRP A 43 -0.54 5.04 8.66
C TRP A 43 0.40 5.52 9.78
N LEU A 44 1.25 6.51 9.50
CA LEU A 44 2.21 7.05 10.48
C LEU A 44 1.53 7.66 11.70
N LYS A 45 0.32 8.24 11.55
CA LYS A 45 -0.46 8.80 12.67
C LYS A 45 -1.09 7.73 13.57
N ARG A 46 -1.17 6.47 13.12
CA ARG A 46 -1.71 5.34 13.88
C ARG A 46 -0.64 4.55 14.65
N LEU A 47 0.63 4.94 14.54
CA LEU A 47 1.73 4.42 15.38
C LEU A 47 1.54 4.86 16.83
#